data_AF-A0A090D7E4-F1
#
_entry.id   AF-A0A090D7E4-F1
#
_cell.length_a   1.000
_cell.length_b   1.000
_cell.length_c   1.000
_cell.angle_alpha   90.00
_cell.angle_beta   90.00
_cell.angle_gamma   90.00
#
_symmetry.space_group_name_H-M   'P 1'
#
loop_
_entity.id
_entity.type
_entity.pdbx_description
1 polymer ?
#
loop_
_entity_poly.entity_id
_entity_poly.type
_entity_poly.pdbx_seq_one_letter_code
_entity_poly.pdbx_strand_id
1 'polypeptide(L)'
;MANSTCSPLDNACRCTNAAYNAQVSQSTRNITAGICGVEPYVDHSAKGIFIAFTALTTIFVGLRFLARQARNVHVWWDDVMSFVGVASVIALLGIMMNLYEIGMGSDMWSIKHENITRIFLLMWVAMFLYGVARTVSRVSIMLFYFRIFENTPGRRLRIAVLVLDVLSCSALILLVLFPCRPISHFWDRWDGEHEGTCLDFYGEAVGIGIKDIIVDVIIITLPLPWISKLNLNRKKKIMSCILFSVGLCVIIVSAGRIAVVDKFVHSTNPTGKSLHDDP
;
A
#
# COMPACT_ATOMS: atom_id res chain seq x y z
N MET A 1 -44.90 2.18 5.38
CA MET A 1 -44.29 0.86 5.11
C MET A 1 -44.89 0.37 3.80
N ALA A 2 -44.19 0.53 2.68
CA ALA A 2 -44.74 0.22 1.37
C ALA A 2 -44.64 -1.29 1.09
N ASN A 3 -45.72 -1.88 0.55
CA ASN A 3 -45.89 -3.28 0.19
C ASN A 3 -44.80 -3.78 -0.78
N SER A 4 -43.81 -4.54 -0.32
CA SER A 4 -43.16 -5.52 -1.19
C SER A 4 -43.90 -6.85 -1.06
N THR A 5 -44.54 -7.32 -2.13
CA THR A 5 -45.29 -8.60 -2.16
C THR A 5 -44.39 -9.83 -2.30
N CYS A 6 -43.07 -9.66 -2.45
CA CYS A 6 -42.15 -10.77 -2.62
C CYS A 6 -41.85 -11.46 -1.28
N SER A 7 -41.98 -12.78 -1.26
CA SER A 7 -41.49 -13.64 -0.19
C SER A 7 -39.95 -13.66 -0.17
N PRO A 8 -39.27 -13.81 0.99
CA PRO A 8 -37.82 -13.91 1.08
C PRO A 8 -37.21 -15.06 0.25
N LEU A 9 -38.00 -16.12 0.02
CA LEU A 9 -37.59 -17.34 -0.68
C LEU A 9 -37.87 -17.30 -2.19
N ASP A 10 -38.62 -16.30 -2.67
CA ASP A 10 -38.98 -16.19 -4.09
C ASP A 10 -37.93 -15.40 -4.87
N ASN A 11 -36.94 -16.13 -5.39
CA ASN A 11 -35.83 -15.54 -6.15
C ASN A 11 -36.32 -14.85 -7.43
N ALA A 12 -37.33 -15.37 -8.12
CA ALA A 12 -37.84 -14.79 -9.37
C ALA A 12 -38.51 -13.43 -9.13
N CYS A 13 -39.28 -13.29 -8.04
CA CYS A 13 -39.90 -12.03 -7.64
C CYS A 13 -38.84 -11.00 -7.22
N ARG A 14 -37.82 -11.41 -6.45
CA ARG A 14 -36.74 -10.53 -5.97
C ARG A 14 -35.92 -9.92 -7.12
N CYS A 15 -35.70 -10.68 -8.20
CA CYS A 15 -34.95 -10.22 -9.37
C CYS A 15 -35.67 -9.14 -10.19
N THR A 16 -37.00 -9.14 -10.18
CA THR A 16 -37.80 -8.29 -11.06
C THR A 16 -38.49 -7.15 -10.31
N ASN A 17 -38.56 -7.20 -8.98
CA ASN A 17 -39.31 -6.24 -8.17
C ASN A 17 -38.45 -5.05 -7.69
N ALA A 18 -38.63 -3.91 -8.36
CA ALA A 18 -37.95 -2.65 -8.02
C ALA A 18 -38.33 -2.10 -6.63
N ALA A 19 -39.57 -2.34 -6.15
CA ALA A 19 -40.02 -1.88 -4.84
C ALA A 19 -39.40 -2.69 -3.70
N TYR A 20 -39.18 -4.00 -3.90
CA TYR A 20 -38.40 -4.81 -2.97
C TYR A 20 -36.96 -4.31 -2.91
N ASN A 21 -36.29 -4.20 -4.07
CA ASN A 21 -34.91 -3.72 -4.14
C ASN A 21 -34.78 -2.33 -3.48
N ALA A 22 -35.72 -1.40 -3.71
CA ALA A 22 -35.72 -0.08 -3.07
C ALA A 22 -35.70 -0.11 -1.53
N GLN A 23 -36.22 -1.17 -0.90
CA GLN A 23 -36.35 -1.28 0.56
C GLN A 23 -35.22 -2.05 1.24
N VAL A 24 -34.58 -2.98 0.51
CA VAL A 24 -33.52 -3.80 1.10
C VAL A 24 -32.19 -3.05 1.16
N SER A 25 -31.38 -3.40 2.17
CA SER A 25 -30.03 -2.89 2.34
C SER A 25 -29.19 -3.14 1.09
N GLN A 26 -28.18 -2.30 0.84
CA GLN A 26 -27.31 -2.42 -0.33
C GLN A 26 -26.61 -3.79 -0.39
N SER A 27 -26.18 -4.33 0.76
CA SER A 27 -25.67 -5.70 0.87
C SER A 27 -26.67 -6.74 0.36
N THR A 28 -27.95 -6.60 0.73
CA THR A 28 -29.00 -7.51 0.29
C THR A 28 -29.33 -7.35 -1.19
N ARG A 29 -29.23 -6.13 -1.76
CA ARG A 29 -29.36 -5.91 -3.20
C ARG A 29 -28.26 -6.61 -3.98
N ASN A 30 -27.00 -6.52 -3.53
CA ASN A 30 -25.86 -7.14 -4.23
C ASN A 30 -25.92 -8.68 -4.16
N ILE A 31 -26.33 -9.25 -3.03
CA ILE A 31 -26.62 -10.69 -2.91
C ILE A 31 -27.77 -11.09 -3.84
N THR A 32 -28.84 -10.29 -3.89
CA THR A 32 -29.98 -10.54 -4.78
C THR A 32 -29.53 -10.51 -6.25
N ALA A 33 -28.72 -9.52 -6.64
CA ALA A 33 -28.16 -9.41 -7.99
C ALA A 33 -27.36 -10.68 -8.39
N GLY A 34 -26.54 -11.22 -7.48
CA GLY A 34 -25.84 -12.49 -7.70
C GLY A 34 -26.78 -13.69 -7.87
N ILE A 35 -27.85 -13.78 -7.08
CA ILE A 35 -28.90 -14.81 -7.22
C ILE A 35 -29.61 -14.69 -8.58
N CYS A 36 -29.74 -13.46 -9.09
CA CYS A 36 -30.37 -13.15 -10.37
C CYS A 36 -29.45 -13.34 -11.58
N GLY A 37 -28.21 -13.82 -11.37
CA GLY A 37 -27.23 -14.01 -12.44
C GLY A 37 -26.61 -12.71 -12.95
N VAL A 38 -26.74 -11.60 -12.21
CA VAL A 38 -26.01 -10.36 -12.49
C VAL A 38 -24.61 -10.52 -11.92
N GLU A 39 -23.60 -10.51 -12.78
CA GLU A 39 -22.21 -10.55 -12.35
C GLU A 39 -21.86 -9.31 -11.50
N PRO A 40 -21.14 -9.47 -10.38
CA PRO A 40 -20.75 -8.36 -9.53
C PRO A 40 -19.85 -7.39 -10.30
N TYR A 41 -20.08 -6.09 -10.13
CA TYR A 41 -19.19 -5.06 -10.67
C TYR A 41 -17.80 -5.20 -10.03
N VAL A 42 -16.76 -5.29 -10.86
CA VAL A 42 -15.37 -5.41 -10.41
C VAL A 42 -14.59 -4.17 -10.82
N ASP A 43 -14.07 -3.42 -9.84
CA ASP A 43 -13.24 -2.24 -10.13
C ASP A 43 -11.79 -2.65 -10.38
N HIS A 44 -11.37 -2.64 -11.65
CA HIS A 44 -9.99 -2.91 -12.05
C HIS A 44 -9.13 -1.65 -12.25
N SER A 45 -9.61 -0.46 -11.88
CA SER A 45 -8.92 0.81 -12.13
C SER A 45 -7.52 0.85 -11.52
N ALA A 46 -7.34 0.26 -10.34
CA ALA A 46 -6.07 0.24 -9.63
C ALA A 46 -5.02 -0.68 -10.30
N LYS A 47 -5.43 -1.68 -11.08
CA LYS A 47 -4.53 -2.62 -11.77
C LYS A 47 -3.57 -1.90 -12.72
N GLY A 48 -4.10 -0.96 -13.51
CA GLY A 48 -3.29 -0.17 -14.45
C GLY A 48 -2.25 0.69 -13.74
N ILE A 49 -2.62 1.26 -12.58
CA ILE A 49 -1.73 2.08 -11.74
C ILE A 49 -0.56 1.22 -11.23
N PHE A 50 -0.84 0.05 -10.65
CA PHE A 50 0.20 -0.84 -10.13
C PHE A 50 1.20 -1.27 -11.21
N ILE A 51 0.71 -1.64 -12.40
CA ILE A 51 1.56 -2.03 -13.53
C ILE A 51 2.42 -0.85 -13.98
N ALA A 52 1.82 0.32 -14.19
CA ALA A 52 2.52 1.50 -14.70
C ALA A 52 3.65 1.94 -13.76
N PHE A 53 3.37 2.07 -12.45
CA PHE A 53 4.38 2.48 -11.48
C PHE A 53 5.48 1.43 -11.30
N THR A 54 5.15 0.13 -11.29
CA THR A 54 6.15 -0.93 -11.20
C THR A 54 7.08 -0.94 -12.41
N ALA A 55 6.51 -0.81 -13.62
CA ALA A 55 7.29 -0.70 -14.85
C ALA A 55 8.22 0.52 -14.83
N LEU A 56 7.67 1.68 -14.44
CA LEU A 56 8.42 2.92 -14.32
C LEU A 56 9.61 2.79 -13.36
N THR A 57 9.38 2.27 -12.15
CA THR A 57 10.44 2.03 -11.16
C THR A 57 11.51 1.08 -11.68
N THR A 58 11.11 0.00 -12.35
CA THR A 58 12.04 -0.98 -12.93
C THR A 58 12.92 -0.34 -14.01
N ILE A 59 12.33 0.48 -14.89
CA ILE A 59 13.06 1.22 -15.92
C ILE A 59 14.06 2.20 -15.29
N PHE A 60 13.62 3.01 -14.30
CA PHE A 60 14.51 3.99 -13.66
C PHE A 60 15.71 3.33 -12.95
N VAL A 61 15.49 2.23 -12.23
CA VAL A 61 16.57 1.50 -11.55
C VAL A 61 17.49 0.81 -12.57
N GLY A 62 16.92 0.23 -13.64
CA GLY A 62 17.68 -0.33 -14.75
C GLY A 62 18.59 0.71 -15.42
N LEU A 63 18.03 1.88 -15.77
CA LEU A 63 18.79 3.01 -16.33
C LEU A 63 19.87 3.50 -15.38
N ARG A 64 19.57 3.60 -14.08
CA ARG A 64 20.58 3.96 -13.04
C ARG A 64 21.74 2.98 -13.05
N PHE A 65 21.46 1.68 -13.09
CA PHE A 65 22.48 0.64 -13.10
C PHE A 65 23.33 0.68 -14.37
N LEU A 66 22.70 0.77 -15.54
CA LEU A 66 23.40 0.90 -16.83
C LEU A 66 24.28 2.15 -16.89
N ALA A 67 23.77 3.30 -16.41
CA ALA A 67 24.54 4.53 -16.36
C ALA A 67 25.74 4.47 -15.40
N ARG A 68 25.65 3.67 -14.33
CA ARG A 68 26.76 3.43 -13.40
C ARG A 68 27.82 2.51 -14.02
N GLN A 69 27.40 1.44 -14.68
CA GLN A 69 28.30 0.54 -15.40
C GLN A 69 29.04 1.28 -16.53
N ALA A 70 28.34 2.12 -17.31
CA ALA A 70 28.95 2.96 -18.33
C ALA A 70 30.00 3.95 -17.79
N ARG A 71 29.97 4.25 -16.49
CA ARG A 71 30.93 5.13 -15.81
C ARG A 71 31.97 4.36 -14.97
N ASN A 72 32.02 3.03 -15.08
CA ASN A 72 32.88 2.15 -14.26
C ASN A 72 32.77 2.41 -12.76
N VAL A 73 31.57 2.74 -12.29
CA VAL A 73 31.32 2.95 -10.86
C VAL A 73 31.02 1.59 -10.23
N HIS A 74 31.84 1.18 -9.27
CA HIS A 74 31.60 -0.05 -8.50
C HIS A 74 30.21 -0.07 -7.85
N VAL A 75 29.63 -1.26 -7.76
CA VAL A 75 28.37 -1.53 -7.07
C VAL A 75 28.56 -1.31 -5.58
N TRP A 76 27.65 -0.55 -4.96
CA TRP A 76 27.65 -0.28 -3.52
C TRP A 76 26.35 -0.76 -2.87
N TRP A 77 26.30 -0.79 -1.54
CA TRP A 77 25.12 -1.18 -0.77
C TRP A 77 23.83 -0.46 -1.17
N ASP A 78 23.92 0.81 -1.60
CA ASP A 78 22.80 1.57 -2.17
C ASP A 78 22.16 0.88 -3.40
N ASP A 79 22.97 0.29 -4.29
CA ASP A 79 22.47 -0.41 -5.47
C ASP A 79 21.81 -1.75 -5.09
N VAL A 80 22.40 -2.47 -4.13
CA VAL A 80 21.82 -3.71 -3.60
C VAL A 80 20.44 -3.45 -3.00
N MET A 81 20.31 -2.41 -2.16
CA MET A 81 19.03 -2.04 -1.57
C MET A 81 18.01 -1.58 -2.62
N SER A 82 18.46 -0.90 -3.69
CA SER A 82 17.60 -0.56 -4.83
C SER A 82 17.07 -1.80 -5.54
N PHE A 83 17.90 -2.82 -5.77
CA PHE A 83 17.48 -4.07 -6.40
C PHE A 83 16.51 -4.87 -5.52
N VAL A 84 16.76 -4.95 -4.21
CA VAL A 84 15.83 -5.56 -3.26
C VAL A 84 14.48 -4.84 -3.27
N GLY A 85 14.49 -3.51 -3.35
CA GLY A 85 13.28 -2.69 -3.49
C GLY A 85 12.48 -3.04 -4.75
N VAL A 86 13.15 -3.08 -5.91
CA VAL A 86 12.50 -3.46 -7.18
C VAL A 86 11.94 -4.87 -7.13
N ALA A 87 12.71 -5.84 -6.62
CA ALA A 87 12.24 -7.21 -6.47
C ALA A 87 10.99 -7.31 -5.58
N SER A 88 10.95 -6.54 -4.49
CA SER A 88 9.80 -6.49 -3.58
C SER A 88 8.56 -5.91 -4.27
N VAL A 89 8.71 -4.84 -5.07
CA VAL A 89 7.59 -4.24 -5.81
C VAL A 89 7.09 -5.14 -6.94
N ILE A 90 7.97 -5.87 -7.62
CA ILE A 90 7.57 -6.87 -8.62
C ILE A 90 6.80 -8.03 -7.96
N ALA A 91 7.26 -8.50 -6.79
CA ALA A 91 6.54 -9.52 -6.03
C ALA A 91 5.15 -9.02 -5.60
N LEU A 92 5.05 -7.77 -5.12
CA LEU A 92 3.78 -7.13 -4.80
C LEU A 92 2.84 -7.06 -6.00
N LEU A 93 3.36 -6.70 -7.18
CA LEU A 93 2.57 -6.69 -8.41
C LEU A 93 1.98 -8.08 -8.69
N GLY A 94 2.80 -9.14 -8.61
CA GLY A 94 2.32 -10.51 -8.80
C GLY A 94 1.19 -10.90 -7.84
N ILE A 95 1.32 -10.54 -6.56
CA ILE A 95 0.29 -10.80 -5.54
C ILE A 95 -0.99 -10.02 -5.84
N MET A 96 -0.89 -8.74 -6.19
CA MET A 96 -2.05 -7.91 -6.53
C MET A 96 -2.78 -8.45 -7.77
N MET A 97 -2.04 -8.91 -8.77
CA MET A 97 -2.63 -9.54 -9.96
C MET A 97 -3.40 -10.81 -9.58
N ASN A 98 -2.85 -11.65 -8.70
CA ASN A 98 -3.55 -12.84 -8.21
C ASN A 98 -4.80 -12.48 -7.40
N LEU A 99 -4.72 -11.44 -6.56
CA LEU A 99 -5.87 -10.93 -5.81
C LEU A 99 -7.00 -10.46 -6.75
N TYR A 100 -6.68 -9.73 -7.83
CA TYR A 100 -7.67 -9.33 -8.83
C TYR A 100 -8.32 -10.52 -9.54
N GLU A 101 -7.58 -11.60 -9.81
CA GLU A 101 -8.13 -12.82 -10.40
C GLU A 101 -9.07 -13.58 -9.46
N ILE A 102 -8.82 -13.51 -8.15
CA ILE A 102 -9.63 -14.18 -7.12
C ILE A 102 -10.94 -13.41 -6.85
N GLY A 103 -11.03 -12.14 -7.26
CA GLY A 103 -12.22 -11.30 -7.08
C GLY A 103 -12.02 -10.10 -6.15
N MET A 104 -10.77 -9.70 -5.87
CA MET A 104 -10.51 -8.44 -5.17
C MET A 104 -10.98 -7.27 -6.05
N GLY A 105 -11.79 -6.36 -5.49
CA GLY A 105 -12.46 -5.29 -6.23
C GLY A 105 -13.93 -5.57 -6.55
N SER A 106 -14.40 -6.79 -6.27
CA SER A 106 -15.81 -7.17 -6.28
C SER A 106 -16.43 -7.03 -4.88
N ASP A 107 -17.76 -7.07 -4.80
CA ASP A 107 -18.46 -7.17 -3.53
C ASP A 107 -18.00 -8.39 -2.74
N MET A 108 -17.64 -8.21 -1.46
CA MET A 108 -17.18 -9.29 -0.58
C MET A 108 -18.16 -10.47 -0.55
N TRP A 109 -19.47 -10.17 -0.62
CA TRP A 109 -20.56 -11.14 -0.62
C TRP A 109 -20.65 -12.01 -1.88
N SER A 110 -19.99 -11.62 -2.96
CA SER A 110 -19.95 -12.38 -4.22
C SER A 110 -18.79 -13.37 -4.28
N ILE A 111 -17.86 -13.29 -3.33
CA ILE A 111 -16.64 -14.11 -3.29
C ILE A 111 -16.95 -15.45 -2.61
N LYS A 112 -16.47 -16.55 -3.21
CA LYS A 112 -16.58 -17.89 -2.60
C LYS A 112 -15.84 -17.91 -1.26
N HIS A 113 -16.43 -18.56 -0.26
CA HIS A 113 -15.90 -18.60 1.11
C HIS A 113 -14.47 -19.16 1.17
N GLU A 114 -14.17 -20.20 0.38
CA GLU A 114 -12.82 -20.80 0.24
C GLU A 114 -11.75 -19.80 -0.26
N ASN A 115 -12.16 -18.77 -1.01
CA ASN A 115 -11.25 -17.77 -1.55
C ASN A 115 -10.98 -16.63 -0.55
N ILE A 116 -11.82 -16.46 0.48
CA ILE A 116 -11.70 -15.37 1.46
C ILE A 116 -10.43 -15.54 2.29
N THR A 117 -10.17 -16.74 2.82
CA THR A 117 -8.93 -17.04 3.55
C THR A 117 -7.70 -16.76 2.70
N ARG A 118 -7.73 -17.14 1.42
CA ARG A 118 -6.62 -16.90 0.48
C ARG A 118 -6.39 -15.40 0.23
N ILE A 119 -7.46 -14.61 0.12
CA ILE A 119 -7.36 -13.14 -0.01
C ILE A 119 -6.67 -12.56 1.21
N PHE A 120 -7.10 -12.89 2.42
CA PHE A 120 -6.48 -12.37 3.64
C PHE A 120 -5.01 -12.77 3.78
N LEU A 121 -4.67 -14.02 3.45
CA LEU A 121 -3.28 -14.48 3.45
C LEU A 121 -2.43 -13.69 2.45
N LEU A 122 -2.90 -13.50 1.22
CA LEU A 122 -2.20 -12.72 0.20
C LEU A 122 -2.07 -11.24 0.59
N MET A 123 -3.10 -10.66 1.20
CA MET A 123 -3.05 -9.29 1.74
C MET A 123 -2.01 -9.16 2.87
N TRP A 124 -1.92 -10.15 3.77
CA TRP A 124 -0.91 -10.18 4.82
C TRP A 124 0.51 -10.19 4.26
N VAL A 125 0.78 -11.08 3.29
CA VAL A 125 2.08 -11.13 2.59
C VAL A 125 2.38 -9.82 1.86
N ALA A 126 1.36 -9.22 1.23
CA ALA A 126 1.51 -7.93 0.57
C ALA A 126 1.83 -6.79 1.56
N MET A 127 1.21 -6.74 2.74
CA MET A 127 1.53 -5.74 3.76
C MET A 127 2.99 -5.84 4.19
N PHE A 128 3.49 -7.07 4.40
CA PHE A 128 4.89 -7.32 4.74
C PHE A 128 5.84 -6.85 3.64
N LEU A 129 5.64 -7.29 2.40
CA LEU A 129 6.48 -6.89 1.27
C LEU A 129 6.45 -5.38 1.03
N TYR A 130 5.31 -4.72 1.24
CA TYR A 130 5.19 -3.27 1.14
C TYR A 130 5.96 -2.55 2.25
N GLY A 131 5.98 -3.09 3.48
CA GLY A 131 6.84 -2.60 4.56
C GLY A 131 8.33 -2.72 4.23
N VAL A 132 8.74 -3.88 3.68
CA VAL A 132 10.13 -4.12 3.24
C VAL A 132 10.52 -3.13 2.14
N ALA A 133 9.70 -3.01 1.08
CA ALA A 133 9.95 -2.12 -0.05
C ALA A 133 10.13 -0.66 0.38
N ARG A 134 9.29 -0.18 1.31
CA ARG A 134 9.41 1.18 1.89
C ARG A 134 10.73 1.35 2.64
N THR A 135 11.09 0.39 3.48
CA THR A 135 12.31 0.44 4.31
C THR A 135 13.57 0.46 3.45
N VAL A 136 13.71 -0.48 2.50
CA VAL A 136 14.92 -0.57 1.66
C VAL A 136 15.08 0.65 0.75
N SER A 137 13.97 1.24 0.29
CA SER A 137 13.99 2.47 -0.51
C SER A 137 14.56 3.66 0.29
N ARG A 138 14.13 3.84 1.54
CA ARG A 138 14.65 4.90 2.43
C ARG A 138 16.13 4.68 2.76
N VAL A 139 16.50 3.45 3.09
CA VAL A 139 17.90 3.08 3.36
C VAL A 139 18.79 3.34 2.14
N SER A 140 18.35 2.99 0.93
CA SER A 140 19.08 3.32 -0.31
C SER A 140 19.31 4.83 -0.45
N ILE A 141 18.28 5.66 -0.28
CA ILE A 141 18.41 7.13 -0.36
C ILE A 141 19.39 7.66 0.69
N MET A 142 19.33 7.16 1.93
CA MET A 142 20.25 7.58 2.99
C MET A 142 21.70 7.16 2.71
N LEU A 143 21.93 5.93 2.23
CA LEU A 143 23.26 5.47 1.81
C LEU A 143 23.80 6.32 0.64
N PHE A 144 22.93 6.72 -0.29
CA PHE A 144 23.28 7.65 -1.34
C PHE A 144 23.68 9.03 -0.80
N TYR A 145 22.99 9.55 0.23
CA TYR A 145 23.38 10.79 0.90
C TYR A 145 24.71 10.66 1.64
N PHE A 146 24.99 9.53 2.27
CA PHE A 146 26.31 9.27 2.87
C PHE A 146 27.44 9.38 1.85
N ARG A 147 27.23 8.86 0.65
CA ARG A 147 28.23 8.90 -0.44
C ARG A 147 28.41 10.30 -1.02
N ILE A 148 27.34 11.06 -1.20
CA ILE A 148 27.43 12.42 -1.76
C ILE A 148 28.06 13.40 -0.78
N PHE A 149 27.69 13.30 0.49
CA PHE A 149 28.03 14.26 1.54
C PHE A 149 29.05 13.69 2.53
N GLU A 150 29.90 12.76 2.08
CA GLU A 150 30.89 12.07 2.92
C GLU A 150 31.75 13.06 3.73
N ASN A 151 32.19 14.14 3.06
CA ASN A 151 33.08 15.16 3.61
C ASN A 151 32.36 16.35 4.28
N THR A 152 31.04 16.30 4.48
CA THR A 152 30.32 17.40 5.15
C THR A 152 30.13 17.14 6.65
N PRO A 153 30.20 18.19 7.49
CA PRO A 153 29.88 18.08 8.92
C PRO A 153 28.44 17.60 9.10
N GLY A 154 28.17 16.72 10.07
CA GLY A 154 26.83 16.14 10.28
C GLY A 154 26.71 14.64 10.00
N ARG A 155 27.84 13.94 9.78
CA ARG A 155 27.87 12.47 9.66
C ARG A 155 27.18 11.75 10.82
N ARG A 156 27.36 12.23 12.06
CA ARG A 156 26.72 11.66 13.26
C ARG A 156 25.19 11.75 13.19
N LEU A 157 24.65 12.90 12.76
CA LEU A 157 23.21 13.07 12.58
C LEU A 157 22.67 12.12 11.51
N ARG A 158 23.34 11.99 10.36
CA ARG A 158 22.93 11.06 9.31
C ARG A 158 22.90 9.60 9.82
N ILE A 159 23.89 9.21 10.63
CA ILE A 159 23.94 7.86 11.21
C ILE A 159 22.80 7.68 12.21
N ALA A 160 22.56 8.67 13.06
CA ALA A 160 21.46 8.62 14.03
C ALA A 160 20.10 8.47 13.34
N VAL A 161 19.82 9.24 12.28
CA VAL A 161 18.57 9.10 11.51
C VAL A 161 18.49 7.72 10.86
N LEU A 162 19.58 7.20 10.29
CA LEU A 162 19.57 5.90 9.61
C LEU A 162 19.28 4.77 10.59
N VAL A 163 19.95 4.79 11.75
CA VAL A 163 19.75 3.80 12.80
C VAL A 163 18.33 3.89 13.35
N LEU A 164 17.81 5.10 13.60
CA LEU A 164 16.44 5.29 14.06
C LEU A 164 15.41 4.78 13.05
N ASP A 165 15.61 5.05 11.76
CA ASP A 165 14.73 4.56 10.70
C ASP A 165 14.74 3.02 10.62
N VAL A 166 15.93 2.40 10.63
CA VAL A 166 16.05 0.93 10.57
C VAL A 166 15.45 0.26 11.82
N LEU A 167 15.70 0.79 13.02
CA LEU A 167 15.14 0.26 14.26
C LEU A 167 13.61 0.41 14.31
N SER A 168 13.09 1.58 13.92
CA SER A 168 11.64 1.79 13.90
C SER A 168 10.96 0.97 12.80
N CYS A 169 11.57 0.80 11.63
CA CYS A 169 11.04 -0.05 10.56
C CYS A 169 11.03 -1.52 10.96
N SER A 170 12.12 -2.03 11.56
CA SER A 170 12.17 -3.43 12.01
C SER A 170 11.11 -3.72 13.07
N ALA A 171 10.88 -2.82 14.04
CA ALA A 171 9.82 -2.96 15.02
C ALA A 171 8.42 -3.02 14.36
N LEU A 172 8.13 -2.14 13.40
CA LEU A 172 6.83 -2.13 12.71
C LEU A 172 6.64 -3.34 11.79
N ILE A 173 7.71 -3.83 11.15
CA ILE A 173 7.64 -5.07 10.36
C ILE A 173 7.26 -6.26 11.25
N LEU A 174 7.75 -6.30 12.49
CA LEU A 174 7.35 -7.34 13.44
C LEU A 174 5.86 -7.23 13.82
N LEU A 175 5.30 -6.03 13.96
CA LEU A 175 3.85 -5.85 14.18
C LEU A 175 3.04 -6.39 12.99
N VAL A 176 3.46 -6.08 11.77
CA VAL A 176 2.81 -6.57 10.54
C VAL A 176 2.96 -8.09 10.38
N LEU A 177 4.06 -8.69 10.82
CA LEU A 177 4.27 -10.14 10.80
C LEU A 177 3.44 -10.87 11.86
N PHE A 178 3.22 -10.25 13.02
CA PHE A 178 2.50 -10.84 14.13
C PHE A 178 1.30 -9.97 14.53
N PRO A 179 0.34 -9.71 13.61
CA PRO A 179 -0.76 -8.80 13.87
C PRO A 179 -1.79 -9.44 14.81
N CYS A 180 -1.87 -10.77 14.85
CA CYS A 180 -2.81 -11.53 15.67
C CYS A 180 -2.12 -12.64 16.46
N ARG A 181 -2.77 -13.06 17.55
CA ARG A 181 -2.39 -14.21 18.37
C ARG A 181 -3.58 -15.17 18.45
N PRO A 182 -3.49 -16.39 17.88
CA PRO A 182 -2.42 -16.90 16.99
C PRO A 182 -2.38 -16.17 15.64
N ILE A 183 -1.27 -16.28 14.90
CA ILE A 183 -1.08 -15.60 13.60
C ILE A 183 -2.16 -16.02 12.59
N SER A 184 -2.54 -17.30 12.63
CA SER A 184 -3.56 -17.86 11.74
C SER A 184 -4.92 -17.19 11.87
N HIS A 185 -5.20 -16.64 13.04
CA HIS A 185 -6.43 -15.88 13.26
C HIS A 185 -6.54 -14.67 12.31
N PHE A 186 -5.45 -14.12 11.76
CA PHE A 186 -5.54 -13.02 10.78
C PHE A 186 -6.34 -13.40 9.53
N TRP A 187 -6.15 -14.61 9.01
CA TRP A 187 -6.81 -15.08 7.78
C TRP A 187 -8.00 -16.01 8.04
N ASP A 188 -8.13 -16.56 9.24
CA ASP A 188 -9.26 -17.42 9.62
C ASP A 188 -10.39 -16.66 10.33
N ARG A 189 -10.16 -15.45 10.87
CA ARG A 189 -11.17 -14.69 11.64
C ARG A 189 -12.49 -14.36 10.92
N TRP A 190 -12.57 -14.52 9.61
CA TRP A 190 -13.73 -14.08 8.83
C TRP A 190 -14.95 -15.00 9.05
N ASP A 191 -14.74 -16.26 9.45
CA ASP A 191 -15.81 -17.23 9.71
C ASP A 191 -16.45 -17.07 11.10
N GLY A 192 -15.78 -16.37 12.02
CA GLY A 192 -16.25 -16.18 13.39
C GLY A 192 -16.18 -17.44 14.27
N GLU A 193 -15.62 -18.54 13.77
CA GLU A 193 -15.47 -19.82 14.49
C GLU A 193 -14.13 -19.89 15.24
N HIS A 194 -13.14 -19.13 14.77
CA HIS A 194 -11.80 -19.12 15.35
C HIS A 194 -11.65 -18.06 16.45
N GLU A 195 -11.21 -18.47 17.64
CA GLU A 195 -10.89 -17.55 18.73
C GLU A 195 -9.47 -16.96 18.59
N GLY A 196 -9.33 -15.66 18.86
CA GLY A 196 -8.05 -14.99 18.86
C GLY A 196 -8.17 -13.49 19.11
N THR A 197 -7.02 -12.84 19.30
CA THR A 197 -6.97 -11.38 19.45
C THR A 197 -6.00 -10.78 18.44
N CYS A 198 -6.43 -9.73 17.75
CA CYS A 198 -5.62 -8.97 16.81
C CYS A 198 -5.34 -7.56 17.32
N LEU A 199 -4.25 -6.98 16.85
CA LEU A 199 -4.00 -5.55 16.97
C LEU A 199 -5.09 -4.75 16.23
N ASP A 200 -5.35 -3.54 16.72
CA ASP A 200 -6.22 -2.61 16.02
C ASP A 200 -5.59 -2.17 14.71
N PHE A 201 -6.16 -2.65 13.60
CA PHE A 201 -5.70 -2.35 12.25
C PHE A 201 -5.70 -0.85 11.95
N TYR A 202 -6.68 -0.11 12.46
CA TYR A 202 -6.76 1.34 12.24
C TYR A 202 -5.61 2.05 12.95
N GLY A 203 -5.46 1.82 14.26
CA GLY A 203 -4.38 2.40 15.05
C GLY A 203 -2.99 2.05 14.51
N GLU A 204 -2.78 0.80 14.08
CA GLU A 204 -1.54 0.38 13.43
C GLU A 204 -1.29 1.14 12.12
N ALA A 205 -2.27 1.17 11.22
CA ALA A 205 -2.13 1.79 9.90
C ALA A 205 -1.91 3.31 9.99
N VAL A 206 -2.64 4.00 10.88
CA VAL A 206 -2.47 5.44 11.14
C VAL A 206 -1.11 5.71 11.79
N GLY A 207 -0.70 4.90 12.77
CA GLY A 207 0.59 5.02 13.45
C GLY A 207 1.77 4.88 12.48
N ILE A 208 1.76 3.84 11.65
CA ILE A 208 2.73 3.64 10.56
C ILE A 208 2.66 4.82 9.58
N GLY A 209 1.45 5.30 9.27
CA GLY A 209 1.20 6.47 8.43
C GLY A 209 1.93 7.72 8.89
N ILE A 210 1.70 8.11 10.14
CA ILE A 210 2.29 9.30 10.75
C ILE A 210 3.81 9.17 10.81
N LYS A 211 4.31 8.02 11.25
CA LYS A 211 5.75 7.73 11.31
C LYS A 211 6.40 7.86 9.94
N ASP A 212 5.77 7.32 8.90
CA ASP A 212 6.29 7.42 7.54
C ASP A 212 6.43 8.88 7.09
N ILE A 213 5.42 9.71 7.32
CA ILE A 213 5.45 11.14 6.98
C ILE A 213 6.60 11.85 7.71
N ILE A 214 6.74 11.62 9.01
CA ILE A 214 7.81 12.24 9.82
C ILE A 214 9.19 11.87 9.27
N VAL A 215 9.41 10.58 9.01
CA VAL A 215 10.70 10.10 8.47
C VAL A 215 10.99 10.69 7.10
N ASP A 216 9.99 10.74 6.21
CA ASP A 216 10.16 11.31 4.86
C ASP A 216 10.54 12.80 4.93
N VAL A 217 9.88 13.58 5.79
CA VAL A 217 10.22 14.99 6.05
C VAL A 217 11.67 15.12 6.54
N ILE A 218 12.10 14.28 7.48
CA ILE A 218 13.48 14.30 7.99
C ILE A 218 14.47 14.00 6.87
N ILE A 219 14.24 12.94 6.08
CA ILE A 219 15.14 12.54 4.98
C ILE A 219 15.26 13.65 3.92
N ILE A 220 14.13 14.26 3.54
CA ILE A 220 14.09 15.32 2.51
C ILE A 220 14.77 16.60 2.97
N THR A 221 14.62 16.96 4.25
CA THR A 221 15.21 18.17 4.81
C THR A 221 16.68 17.98 5.16
N LEU A 222 17.12 16.74 5.40
CA LEU A 222 18.49 16.39 5.78
C LEU A 222 19.56 17.07 4.91
N PRO A 223 19.54 17.01 3.56
CA PRO A 223 20.59 17.59 2.74
C PRO A 223 20.57 19.12 2.62
N LEU A 224 19.43 19.78 2.90
CA LEU A 224 19.21 21.21 2.61
C LEU A 224 20.22 22.15 3.29
N PRO A 225 20.56 22.00 4.58
CA PRO A 225 21.50 22.88 5.26
C PRO A 225 22.94 22.78 4.71
N TRP A 226 23.31 21.65 4.10
CA TRP A 226 24.64 21.48 3.52
C TRP A 226 24.71 22.00 2.09
N ILE A 227 23.61 21.88 1.34
CA ILE A 227 23.52 22.43 -0.01
C ILE A 227 23.57 23.95 0.01
N SER A 228 22.96 24.60 1.00
CA SER A 228 22.97 26.07 1.11
C SER A 228 24.35 26.65 1.46
N LYS A 229 25.19 25.89 2.18
CA LYS A 229 26.52 26.34 2.65
C LYS A 229 27.67 25.99 1.72
N LEU A 230 27.46 25.10 0.74
CA LEU A 230 28.53 24.57 -0.09
C LEU A 230 28.41 25.13 -1.51
N ASN A 231 29.50 25.71 -2.05
CA ASN A 231 29.62 26.18 -3.45
C ASN A 231 29.58 24.99 -4.43
N LEU A 232 28.42 24.33 -4.51
CA LEU A 232 28.19 23.16 -5.33
C LEU A 232 28.02 23.58 -6.78
N ASN A 233 28.64 22.82 -7.70
CA ASN A 233 28.40 22.95 -9.14
C ASN A 233 26.90 22.96 -9.44
N ARG A 234 26.47 23.81 -10.38
CA ARG A 234 25.05 24.00 -10.77
C ARG A 234 24.27 22.69 -10.95
N LYS A 235 24.92 21.63 -11.46
CA LYS A 235 24.35 20.27 -11.60
C LYS A 235 23.88 19.67 -10.27
N LYS A 236 24.68 19.76 -9.20
CA LYS A 236 24.32 19.23 -7.87
C LYS A 236 23.19 20.03 -7.21
N LYS A 237 23.14 21.35 -7.47
CA LYS A 237 22.05 22.22 -7.03
C LYS A 237 20.72 21.83 -7.71
N ILE A 238 20.73 21.61 -9.02
CA ILE A 238 19.54 21.15 -9.77
C ILE A 238 19.06 19.79 -9.28
N MET A 239 19.97 18.81 -9.10
CA MET A 239 19.59 17.48 -8.57
C MET A 239 18.94 17.59 -7.19
N SER A 240 19.42 18.51 -6.35
CA SER A 240 18.85 18.72 -5.02
C SER A 240 17.43 19.31 -5.07
N CYS A 241 17.18 20.26 -5.97
CA CYS A 241 15.83 20.80 -6.18
C CYS A 241 14.87 19.70 -6.64
N ILE A 242 15.29 18.84 -7.58
CA ILE A 242 14.47 17.71 -8.06
C ILE A 242 14.16 16.74 -6.92
N LEU A 243 15.16 16.37 -6.12
CA LEU A 243 14.96 15.48 -4.97
C LEU A 243 13.97 16.07 -3.95
N PHE A 244 14.07 17.38 -3.69
CA PHE A 244 13.15 18.07 -2.80
C PHE A 244 11.71 18.06 -3.34
N SER A 245 11.52 18.37 -4.63
CA SER A 245 10.20 18.32 -5.27
C SER A 245 9.58 16.93 -5.23
N VAL A 246 10.34 15.90 -5.58
CA VAL A 246 9.87 14.49 -5.51
C VAL A 246 9.52 14.13 -4.07
N GLY A 247 10.34 14.55 -3.11
CA GLY A 247 10.08 14.34 -1.69
C GLY A 247 8.76 14.93 -1.21
N LEU A 248 8.46 16.18 -1.60
CA LEU A 248 7.18 16.82 -1.26
C LEU A 248 5.99 16.05 -1.83
N CYS A 249 6.09 15.55 -3.07
CA CYS A 249 5.04 14.71 -3.66
C CYS A 249 4.82 13.44 -2.85
N VAL A 250 5.89 12.78 -2.39
CA VAL A 250 5.81 11.56 -1.56
C VAL A 250 5.10 11.83 -0.22
N ILE A 251 5.34 12.99 0.40
CA ILE A 251 4.66 13.38 1.64
C ILE A 251 3.15 13.54 1.40
N ILE A 252 2.75 14.22 0.32
CA ILE A 252 1.34 14.42 -0.04
C ILE A 252 0.65 13.07 -0.27
N VAL A 253 1.28 12.18 -1.03
CA VAL A 253 0.75 10.83 -1.28
C VAL A 253 0.64 10.03 0.02
N SER A 254 1.61 10.14 0.92
CA SER A 254 1.59 9.47 2.23
C SER A 254 0.48 9.99 3.14
N ALA A 255 0.19 11.29 3.11
CA ALA A 255 -0.96 11.85 3.81
C ALA A 255 -2.29 11.37 3.21
N GLY A 256 -2.39 11.34 1.88
CA GLY A 256 -3.54 10.78 1.17
C GLY A 256 -3.82 9.32 1.53
N ARG A 257 -2.77 8.52 1.74
CA ARG A 257 -2.89 7.12 2.19
C ARG A 257 -3.62 7.01 3.53
N ILE A 258 -3.32 7.90 4.50
CA ILE A 258 -4.00 7.89 5.80
C ILE A 258 -5.48 8.18 5.63
N ALA A 259 -5.83 9.16 4.78
CA ALA A 259 -7.24 9.45 4.47
C ALA A 259 -7.97 8.29 3.80
N VAL A 260 -7.27 7.51 2.95
CA VAL A 260 -7.84 6.29 2.34
C VAL A 260 -8.07 5.20 3.39
N VAL A 261 -7.12 4.99 4.31
CA VAL A 261 -7.28 4.04 5.43
C VAL A 261 -8.46 4.42 6.30
N ASP A 262 -8.62 5.71 6.60
CA ASP A 262 -9.73 6.22 7.39
C ASP A 262 -11.08 5.95 6.73
N LYS A 263 -11.19 6.22 5.43
CA LYS A 263 -12.38 5.86 4.64
C LYS A 263 -12.62 4.35 4.61
N PHE A 264 -11.56 3.54 4.50
CA PHE A 264 -11.66 2.08 4.43
C PHE A 264 -12.17 1.46 5.73
N VAL A 265 -11.70 1.94 6.89
CA VAL A 265 -12.14 1.41 8.19
C VAL A 265 -13.59 1.78 8.50
N HIS A 266 -14.04 2.95 8.04
CA HIS A 266 -15.40 3.41 8.27
C HIS A 266 -16.37 3.03 7.13
N SER A 267 -15.92 2.35 6.06
CA SER A 267 -16.81 1.94 4.97
C SER A 267 -17.49 0.61 5.27
N THR A 268 -18.78 0.53 4.95
CA THR A 268 -19.59 -0.70 5.09
C THR A 268 -19.22 -1.75 4.03
N ASN A 269 -18.54 -1.36 2.95
CA ASN A 269 -18.03 -2.22 1.89
C ASN A 269 -16.55 -1.90 1.62
N PRO A 270 -15.60 -2.71 2.14
CA PRO A 270 -14.18 -2.43 2.01
C PRO A 270 -13.60 -2.85 0.63
N THR A 271 -14.28 -3.71 -0.13
CA THR A 271 -13.76 -4.27 -1.40
C THR A 271 -14.44 -3.74 -2.66
N GLY A 272 -15.70 -3.30 -2.58
CA GLY A 272 -16.45 -2.76 -3.73
C GLY A 272 -16.66 -1.26 -3.64
N LYS A 273 -16.74 -0.57 -4.79
CA LYS A 273 -17.35 0.77 -4.84
C LYS A 273 -18.84 0.63 -4.53
N SER A 274 -19.32 1.38 -3.54
CA SER A 274 -20.74 1.63 -3.36
C SER A 274 -21.27 2.27 -4.64
N LEU A 275 -22.25 1.65 -5.29
CA LEU A 275 -22.99 2.19 -6.45
C LEU A 275 -23.70 3.55 -6.19
N HIS A 276 -23.45 4.20 -5.04
CA HIS A 276 -24.10 5.43 -4.59
C HIS A 276 -23.13 6.53 -4.12
N ASP A 277 -21.80 6.38 -4.33
CA ASP A 277 -20.81 7.40 -3.94
C ASP A 277 -20.45 8.41 -5.06
N ASP A 278 -21.26 8.53 -6.10
CA ASP A 278 -21.18 9.66 -7.03
C ASP A 278 -22.31 10.68 -6.70
N PRO A 279 -22.01 11.99 -6.65
CA PRO A 279 -22.99 13.04 -6.38
C PRO A 279 -24.04 13.20 -7.49
#